data_AF-A0A942MB44-F1
#
_entry.id   AF-A0A942MB44-F1
#
_cell.length_a   1.000
_cell.length_b   1.000
_cell.length_c   1.000
_cell.angle_alpha   90.00
_cell.angle_beta   90.00
_cell.angle_gamma   90.00
#
_symmetry.space_group_name_H-M   'P 1'
#
loop_
_entity.id
_entity.type
_entity.pdbx_description
1 polymer ?
#
loop_
_entity_poly.entity_id
_entity_poly.type
_entity_poly.pdbx_seq_one_letter_code
_entity_poly.pdbx_strand_id
1 'polypeptide(L)'
;MPFSTSGQVYPCWRKASPNGLRATDPHIGFLLENGKKRILVDTGISERYIVNGRSWGGYAAKGGSQFVISALAKEGLRPDDIDVVLYTHLHHTIIMPGMRVLIN
;
A
#
# COMPACT_ATOMS: atom_id res chain seq x y z
N MET A 1 25.38 -9.45 -20.32
CA MET A 1 25.47 -10.33 -19.13
C MET A 1 24.07 -10.89 -18.88
N PRO A 2 23.84 -12.21 -18.89
CA PRO A 2 22.54 -12.74 -18.52
C PRO A 2 22.41 -12.73 -16.99
N PHE A 3 21.25 -12.28 -16.50
CA PHE A 3 20.92 -12.36 -15.08
C PHE A 3 20.76 -13.83 -14.67
N SER A 4 21.45 -14.24 -13.61
CA SER A 4 21.24 -15.52 -12.93
C SER A 4 19.98 -15.44 -12.09
N THR A 5 18.97 -16.26 -12.38
CA THR A 5 17.83 -16.48 -11.47
C THR A 5 18.12 -17.70 -10.63
N SER A 6 18.93 -17.53 -9.58
CA SER A 6 19.07 -18.52 -8.49
C SER A 6 17.81 -18.58 -7.59
N GLY A 7 16.75 -17.84 -7.92
CA GLY A 7 15.46 -17.88 -7.23
C GLY A 7 14.50 -18.88 -7.85
N GLN A 8 13.71 -19.53 -7.00
CA GLN A 8 12.60 -20.38 -7.40
C GLN A 8 11.63 -19.61 -8.30
N VAL A 9 11.57 -19.98 -9.58
CA VAL A 9 10.61 -19.44 -10.54
C VAL A 9 9.25 -20.06 -10.24
N TYR A 10 8.33 -19.27 -9.69
CA TYR A 10 6.95 -19.70 -9.56
C TYR A 10 6.23 -19.42 -10.89
N PRO A 11 5.68 -20.45 -11.58
CA PRO A 11 4.84 -20.20 -12.74
C PRO A 11 3.65 -19.32 -12.34
N CYS A 12 3.21 -18.45 -13.25
CA CYS A 12 2.08 -17.54 -13.06
C CYS A 12 0.75 -18.24 -12.70
N TRP A 13 0.72 -19.57 -12.79
CA TRP A 13 -0.41 -20.41 -12.37
C TRP A 13 0.11 -21.66 -11.67
N ARG A 14 -0.12 -21.75 -10.35
CA ARG A 14 0.08 -22.98 -9.57
C ARG A 14 -1.28 -23.59 -9.29
N LYS A 15 -1.40 -24.93 -9.41
CA LYS A 15 -2.62 -25.66 -9.04
C LYS A 15 -3.00 -25.29 -7.60
N ALA A 16 -4.22 -24.80 -7.41
CA ALA A 16 -4.71 -24.40 -6.09
C ALA A 16 -4.52 -25.56 -5.10
N SER A 17 -3.78 -25.29 -4.03
CA SER A 17 -3.64 -26.22 -2.92
C SER A 17 -4.99 -26.34 -2.20
N PRO A 18 -5.40 -27.55 -1.73
CA PRO A 18 -6.57 -27.70 -0.87
C PRO A 18 -6.54 -26.79 0.38
N ASN A 19 -5.34 -26.40 0.81
CA ASN A 19 -5.11 -25.54 1.97
C ASN A 19 -5.00 -24.04 1.62
N GLY A 20 -5.23 -23.68 0.35
CA GLY A 20 -4.98 -22.34 -0.17
C GLY A 20 -3.48 -22.03 -0.34
N LEU A 21 -3.19 -20.96 -1.08
CA LEU A 21 -1.85 -20.37 -1.13
C LEU A 21 -1.82 -19.19 -0.15
N ARG A 22 -0.83 -19.17 0.74
CA ARG A 22 -0.54 -18.00 1.56
C ARG A 22 0.54 -17.20 0.88
N ALA A 23 0.27 -15.93 0.65
CA ALA A 23 1.22 -14.95 0.15
C ALA A 23 1.22 -13.74 1.07
N THR A 24 2.37 -13.07 1.16
CA THR A 24 2.46 -11.75 1.77
C THR A 24 2.11 -10.73 0.70
N ASP A 25 1.12 -9.89 0.96
CA ASP A 25 0.66 -8.84 0.05
C ASP A 25 1.04 -7.45 0.61
N PRO A 26 2.01 -6.74 0.02
CA PRO A 26 2.38 -5.41 0.46
C PRO A 26 1.40 -4.36 -0.06
N HIS A 27 0.76 -3.63 0.84
CA HIS A 27 -0.02 -2.44 0.48
C HIS A 27 0.93 -1.26 0.25
N ILE A 28 1.21 -0.96 -1.02
CA ILE A 28 2.15 0.09 -1.44
C ILE A 28 1.43 1.28 -2.06
N GLY A 29 2.10 2.43 -2.06
CA GLY A 29 1.72 3.63 -2.80
C GLY A 29 2.94 4.26 -3.46
N PHE A 30 2.71 5.23 -4.33
CA PHE A 30 3.77 5.90 -5.10
C PHE A 30 3.73 7.41 -4.88
N LEU A 31 4.90 8.01 -4.67
CA LEU A 31 5.07 9.46 -4.75
C LEU A 31 5.53 9.83 -6.15
N LEU A 32 4.75 10.66 -6.85
CA LEU A 32 5.10 11.20 -8.17
C LEU A 32 5.42 12.69 -8.02
N GLU A 33 6.60 13.10 -8.44
CA GLU A 33 7.06 14.49 -8.37
C GLU A 33 7.64 14.96 -9.72
N ASN A 34 7.37 16.21 -10.08
CA ASN A 34 7.99 16.89 -11.22
C ASN A 34 8.54 18.29 -10.88
N GLY A 35 8.80 18.56 -9.60
CA GLY A 35 9.25 19.85 -9.07
C GLY A 35 8.18 20.96 -9.00
N LYS A 36 6.99 20.74 -9.56
CA LYS A 36 5.85 21.67 -9.48
C LYS A 36 4.66 21.10 -8.72
N LYS A 37 4.47 19.79 -8.82
CA LYS A 37 3.40 19.06 -8.14
C LYS A 37 3.92 17.78 -7.51
N ARG A 38 3.30 17.39 -6.42
CA ARG A 38 3.46 16.10 -5.73
C ARG A 38 2.13 15.39 -5.68
N ILE A 39 2.11 14.19 -6.24
CA ILE A 39 0.93 13.33 -6.27
C ILE A 39 1.25 12.07 -5.47
N LEU A 40 0.44 11.79 -4.45
CA LEU A 40 0.51 10.54 -3.72
C LEU A 40 -0.52 9.56 -4.29
N VAL A 41 -0.07 8.46 -4.88
CA VAL A 41 -0.91 7.40 -5.43
C VAL A 41 -1.08 6.31 -4.38
N ASP A 42 -2.30 6.12 -3.90
CA ASP A 42 -2.66 5.23 -2.79
C ASP A 42 -1.92 5.53 -1.46
N THR A 43 -2.52 5.11 -0.35
CA THR A 43 -2.02 5.45 1.02
C THR A 43 -1.81 4.24 1.92
N GLY A 44 -2.02 3.05 1.38
CA GLY A 44 -2.01 1.80 2.13
C GLY A 44 -3.22 1.63 3.05
N ILE A 45 -3.18 0.59 3.89
CA ILE A 45 -4.29 0.19 4.76
C ILE A 45 -4.35 1.05 6.02
N SER A 46 -5.55 1.53 6.34
CA SER A 46 -5.84 2.23 7.60
C SER A 46 -5.70 1.32 8.83
N GLU A 47 -5.14 1.88 9.91
CA GLU A 47 -5.07 1.28 11.25
C GLU A 47 -6.44 0.87 11.79
N ARG A 48 -7.54 1.54 11.39
CA ARG A 48 -8.91 1.19 11.81
C ARG A 48 -9.34 -0.20 11.35
N TYR A 49 -8.69 -0.71 10.30
CA TYR A 49 -8.94 -2.04 9.74
C TYR A 49 -8.00 -3.10 10.30
N ILE A 50 -7.11 -2.72 11.23
CA ILE A 50 -6.18 -3.63 11.91
C ILE A 50 -6.66 -3.81 13.36
N VAL A 51 -7.37 -4.91 13.63
CA VAL A 51 -7.90 -5.24 14.95
C VAL A 51 -7.09 -6.38 15.56
N ASN A 52 -6.48 -6.16 16.72
CA ASN A 52 -5.61 -7.14 17.39
C ASN A 52 -4.51 -7.69 16.47
N GLY A 53 -3.92 -6.83 15.62
CA GLY A 53 -2.86 -7.20 14.67
C GLY A 53 -3.34 -7.99 13.45
N ARG A 54 -4.64 -7.96 13.14
CA ARG A 54 -5.24 -8.71 12.04
C ARG A 54 -6.09 -7.82 11.13
N SER A 55 -6.09 -8.10 9.83
CA SER A 55 -6.97 -7.45 8.85
C SER A 55 -8.38 -8.07 8.88
N TRP A 56 -9.32 -7.56 8.04
CA TRP A 56 -10.69 -8.10 7.94
C TRP A 56 -10.67 -9.62 7.77
N GLY A 57 -9.76 -10.15 6.94
CA GLY A 57 -9.71 -11.58 6.61
C GLY A 57 -9.25 -12.48 7.76
N GLY A 58 -8.98 -11.92 8.95
CA GLY A 58 -8.42 -12.66 10.08
C GLY A 58 -6.94 -13.02 9.88
N TYR A 59 -6.28 -12.45 8.89
CA TYR A 59 -4.86 -12.65 8.65
C TYR A 59 -4.03 -11.63 9.42
N ALA A 60 -2.85 -12.04 9.88
CA ALA A 60 -1.90 -11.11 10.50
C ALA A 60 -1.59 -9.97 9.52
N ALA A 61 -1.71 -8.73 9.99
CA ALA A 61 -1.52 -7.56 9.16
C ALA A 61 -0.89 -6.43 9.97
N LYS A 62 -0.12 -5.59 9.28
CA LYS A 62 0.42 -4.35 9.80
C LYS A 62 -0.01 -3.24 8.86
N GLY A 63 -0.38 -2.12 9.43
CA GLY A 63 -1.00 -1.03 8.71
C GLY A 63 -1.04 0.24 9.54
N GLY A 64 -1.46 1.31 8.89
CA GLY A 64 -1.73 2.57 9.55
C GLY A 64 -1.02 3.74 8.90
N SER A 65 -1.60 4.91 9.20
CA SER A 65 -1.15 6.22 8.77
C SER A 65 0.35 6.49 8.94
N GLN A 66 0.94 5.98 10.01
CA GLN A 66 2.35 6.15 10.35
C GLN A 66 3.31 5.65 9.27
N PHE A 67 2.92 4.63 8.48
CA PHE A 67 3.80 4.07 7.45
C PHE A 67 4.04 5.06 6.32
N VAL A 68 2.98 5.68 5.80
CA VAL A 68 3.13 6.68 4.74
C VAL A 68 3.66 8.00 5.27
N ILE A 69 3.28 8.42 6.48
CA ILE A 69 3.83 9.63 7.11
C ILE A 69 5.35 9.49 7.28
N SER A 70 5.82 8.34 7.76
CA SER A 70 7.26 8.07 7.89
C SER A 70 7.96 7.96 6.54
N ALA A 71 7.28 7.46 5.50
CA ALA A 71 7.82 7.42 4.15
C ALA A 71 7.99 8.83 3.56
N LEU A 72 6.99 9.70 3.70
CA LEU A 72 7.08 11.10 3.29
C LEU A 72 8.19 11.85 4.04
N ALA A 73 8.31 11.63 5.35
CA ALA A 73 9.34 12.27 6.17
C ALA A 73 10.77 11.90 5.72
N LYS A 74 10.99 10.69 5.19
CA LYS A 74 12.30 10.29 4.63
C LYS A 74 12.66 11.07 3.37
N GLU A 75 11.66 11.53 2.63
CA GLU A 75 11.82 12.42 1.48
C GLU A 75 11.79 13.91 1.88
N GLY A 76 11.76 14.22 3.19
CA GLY A 76 11.70 15.59 3.70
C GLY A 76 10.32 16.26 3.56
N LEU A 77 9.26 15.46 3.36
CA LEU A 77 7.91 15.94 3.11
C LEU A 77 6.95 15.67 4.29
N ARG A 78 5.94 16.52 4.39
CA ARG A 78 4.76 16.35 5.23
C ARG A 78 3.54 16.01 4.36
N PRO A 79 2.47 15.43 4.94
CA PRO A 79 1.20 15.25 4.23
C PRO A 79 0.66 16.55 3.61
N ASP A 80 0.88 17.69 4.28
CA ASP A 80 0.45 19.01 3.80
C ASP A 80 1.19 19.48 2.53
N ASP A 81 2.34 18.87 2.19
CA ASP A 81 3.13 19.20 1.00
C ASP A 81 2.65 18.44 -0.26
N ILE A 82 1.62 17.60 -0.12
CA ILE A 82 1.04 16.80 -1.20
C ILE A 82 -0.13 17.55 -1.83
N ASP A 83 -0.01 17.87 -3.11
CA ASP A 83 -1.04 18.64 -3.82
C ASP A 83 -2.29 17.80 -4.12
N VAL A 84 -2.09 16.52 -4.44
CA VAL A 84 -3.15 15.60 -4.86
C VAL A 84 -2.90 14.22 -4.29
N VAL A 85 -3.94 13.58 -3.76
CA VAL A 85 -3.93 12.15 -3.49
C VAL A 85 -4.81 11.45 -4.52
N LEU A 86 -4.22 10.54 -5.28
CA LEU A 86 -4.89 9.75 -6.30
C LEU A 86 -5.12 8.33 -5.76
N TYR A 87 -6.38 7.96 -5.58
CA TYR A 87 -6.73 6.58 -5.27
C TYR A 87 -6.95 5.79 -6.56
N THR A 88 -6.28 4.66 -6.69
CA THR A 88 -6.49 3.78 -7.85
C THR A 88 -7.89 3.16 -7.83
N HIS A 89 -8.40 2.87 -6.63
CA HIS A 89 -9.76 2.40 -6.36
C HIS A 89 -10.11 2.65 -4.88
N LEU A 90 -11.26 2.17 -4.39
CA LEU A 90 -11.71 2.46 -3.03
C LEU A 90 -11.83 1.23 -2.12
N HIS A 91 -10.81 0.36 -2.14
CA HIS A 91 -10.72 -0.74 -1.17
C HIS A 91 -10.03 -0.30 0.14
N HIS A 92 -10.40 -0.99 1.22
CA HIS A 92 -9.85 -0.80 2.55
C HIS A 92 -8.31 -0.96 2.62
N THR A 93 -7.74 -1.69 1.66
CA THR A 93 -6.31 -1.99 1.54
C THR A 93 -5.46 -0.79 1.12
N ILE A 94 -6.07 0.26 0.54
CA ILE A 94 -5.33 1.40 -0.04
C ILE A 94 -5.79 2.77 0.47
N ILE A 95 -6.83 2.81 1.29
CA ILE A 95 -7.38 4.04 1.88
C ILE A 95 -7.03 4.18 3.36
N MET A 96 -6.35 5.27 3.70
CA MET A 96 -6.17 5.78 5.06
C MET A 96 -7.46 6.36 5.68
N PRO A 97 -7.57 6.38 7.03
CA PRO A 97 -8.68 7.01 7.71
C PRO A 97 -8.51 8.54 7.72
N GLY A 98 -9.62 9.28 7.68
CA GLY A 98 -9.60 10.75 7.84
C GLY A 98 -9.50 11.56 6.55
N MET A 99 -9.22 10.95 5.40
CA MET A 99 -9.32 11.63 4.11
C MET A 99 -10.77 11.65 3.61
N ARG A 100 -11.36 12.84 3.57
CA ARG A 100 -12.65 13.12 2.95
C ARG A 100 -12.41 13.42 1.48
N VAL A 101 -12.92 12.57 0.58
CA VAL A 101 -13.05 12.93 -0.84
C VAL A 101 -14.19 13.95 -0.91
N LEU A 102 -13.84 15.23 -0.92
CA LEU A 102 -14.79 16.31 -1.21
C LEU A 102 -14.89 16.40 -2.73
N ILE A 103 -15.94 15.80 -3.28
CA ILE A 103 -16.33 16.03 -4.67
C ILE A 103 -17.15 17.32 -4.65
N ASN A 104 -16.59 18.37 -5.24
CA ASN A 104 -17.26 19.66 -5.36
C ASN A 104 -18.27 19.62 -6.51
#